data_AF-A0A150ARQ2-F1
#
_entry.id   AF-A0A150ARQ2-F1
#
_cell.length_a   1.000
_cell.length_b   1.000
_cell.length_c   1.000
_cell.angle_alpha   90.00
_cell.angle_beta   90.00
_cell.angle_gamma   90.00
#
_symmetry.space_group_name_H-M   'P 1'
#
loop_
_entity.id
_entity.type
_entity.pdbx_description
1 polymer ?
#
loop_
_entity_poly.entity_id
_entity_poly.type
_entity_poly.pdbx_seq_one_letter_code
_entity_poly.pdbx_strand_id
1 'polypeptide(L)'
;MSDEDSADEFVLDPVQHVFHDAIEVEVEDSLTQLAIDVKIVGWQKSERGFYSLHYKFSKREKSTNIINSESIPYNQIQIRDDVLTENLFFDELDSLTEYCLELQSSYRDEVTRTDTYFFSTKGDTTTNEME
;
A
#
# COMPACT_ATOMS: atom_id res chain seq x y z
N MET A 1 11.63 18.22 47.66
CA MET A 1 12.70 18.50 46.69
C MET A 1 12.54 17.46 45.62
N SER A 2 12.20 17.94 44.42
CA SER A 2 12.24 17.26 43.13
C SER A 2 13.62 16.61 42.93
N ASP A 3 13.84 15.56 42.15
CA ASP A 3 13.32 15.05 40.88
C ASP A 3 13.53 13.50 40.94
N GLU A 4 12.82 12.60 40.26
CA GLU A 4 12.91 12.33 38.83
C GLU A 4 11.70 11.44 38.49
N ASP A 5 10.67 12.03 37.89
CA ASP A 5 9.79 11.29 36.98
C ASP A 5 10.65 10.95 35.76
N SER A 6 11.44 9.88 35.83
CA SER A 6 11.93 9.21 34.63
C SER A 6 10.71 8.52 34.00
N ALA A 7 9.90 9.34 33.33
CA ALA A 7 9.05 8.85 32.27
C ALA A 7 9.99 8.15 31.29
N ASP A 8 9.99 6.82 31.32
CA ASP A 8 10.41 6.03 30.18
C ASP A 8 9.59 6.58 29.00
N GLU A 9 10.17 7.52 28.26
CA GLU A 9 9.77 7.79 26.90
C GLU A 9 9.90 6.44 26.22
N PHE A 10 8.76 5.76 26.05
CA PHE A 10 8.70 4.60 25.18
C PHE A 10 9.18 5.10 23.83
N VAL A 11 10.48 4.91 23.54
CA VAL A 11 11.03 5.02 22.20
C VAL A 11 10.43 3.84 21.47
N LEU A 12 9.22 4.05 20.99
CA LEU A 12 8.49 3.06 20.25
C LEU A 12 9.25 2.79 18.96
N ASP A 13 9.28 1.52 18.58
CA ASP A 13 9.95 1.08 17.38
C ASP A 13 9.40 1.86 16.16
N PRO A 14 10.26 2.56 15.41
CA PRO A 14 9.89 3.44 14.30
C PRO A 14 9.11 2.74 13.19
N VAL A 15 9.14 1.40 13.11
CA VAL A 15 8.36 0.64 12.12
C VAL A 15 6.97 0.28 12.62
N GLN A 16 6.77 0.06 13.93
CA GLN A 16 5.51 -0.46 14.48
C GLN A 16 4.33 0.53 14.38
N HIS A 17 4.62 1.80 14.14
CA HIS A 17 3.64 2.86 13.98
C HIS A 17 3.37 3.24 12.53
N VAL A 18 4.00 2.54 11.58
CA VAL A 18 3.72 2.76 10.18
C VAL A 18 2.42 2.06 9.81
N PHE A 19 1.48 2.82 9.24
CA PHE A 19 0.20 2.32 8.75
C PHE A 19 0.05 2.63 7.27
N HIS A 20 -0.55 1.68 6.56
CA HIS A 20 -0.91 1.82 5.15
C HIS A 20 -2.42 2.02 5.03
N ASP A 21 -2.82 2.78 4.02
CA ASP A 21 -4.20 2.85 3.54
C ASP A 21 -4.16 2.82 2.01
N ALA A 22 -4.94 1.95 1.39
CA ALA A 22 -4.91 1.74 -0.06
C ALA A 22 -6.32 1.90 -0.61
N ILE A 23 -6.48 2.82 -1.57
CA ILE A 23 -7.78 3.18 -2.13
C ILE A 23 -7.71 3.11 -3.65
N GLU A 24 -8.70 2.48 -4.26
CA GLU A 24 -8.85 2.44 -5.72
C GLU A 24 -9.15 3.84 -6.26
N VAL A 25 -8.48 4.21 -7.35
CA VAL A 25 -8.70 5.44 -8.10
C VAL A 25 -9.29 5.09 -9.46
N GLU A 26 -10.19 5.94 -9.94
CA GLU A 26 -10.84 5.76 -11.24
C GLU A 26 -9.82 5.80 -12.39
N VAL A 27 -9.95 4.85 -13.31
CA VAL A 27 -9.14 4.69 -14.53
C VAL A 27 -10.04 4.65 -15.75
N GLU A 28 -9.48 4.99 -16.93
CA GLU A 28 -10.23 5.00 -18.18
C GLU A 28 -10.72 3.59 -18.56
N ASP A 29 -9.87 2.57 -18.45
CA ASP A 29 -10.23 1.18 -18.74
C ASP A 29 -10.27 0.32 -17.47
N SER A 30 -11.35 0.48 -16.70
CA SER A 30 -11.57 -0.32 -15.48
C SER A 30 -11.79 -1.83 -15.72
N LEU A 31 -11.87 -2.31 -16.98
CA LEU A 31 -11.97 -3.74 -17.28
C LEU A 31 -10.62 -4.44 -17.20
N THR A 32 -9.54 -3.73 -17.52
CA THR A 32 -8.18 -4.31 -17.58
C THR A 32 -7.14 -3.53 -16.79
N GLN A 33 -7.56 -2.46 -16.09
CA GLN A 33 -6.66 -1.61 -15.33
C GLN A 33 -7.17 -1.39 -13.91
N LEU A 34 -6.22 -1.21 -12.99
CA LEU A 34 -6.45 -0.73 -11.63
C LEU A 34 -5.39 0.31 -11.29
N ALA A 35 -5.84 1.46 -10.76
CA ALA A 35 -4.98 2.44 -10.11
C ALA A 35 -5.29 2.44 -8.61
N ILE A 36 -4.26 2.40 -7.77
CA ILE A 36 -4.40 2.33 -6.32
C ILE A 36 -3.50 3.39 -5.70
N ASP A 37 -4.11 4.33 -4.98
CA ASP A 37 -3.40 5.31 -4.17
C ASP A 37 -3.08 4.69 -2.81
N VAL A 38 -1.79 4.53 -2.52
CA VAL A 38 -1.28 4.05 -1.24
C VAL A 38 -0.82 5.24 -0.40
N LYS A 39 -1.45 5.42 0.76
CA LYS A 39 -1.10 6.40 1.77
C LYS A 39 -0.34 5.74 2.91
N ILE A 40 0.71 6.40 3.37
CA ILE A 40 1.57 5.91 4.44
C ILE A 40 1.73 6.99 5.51
N VAL A 41 1.43 6.63 6.75
CA VAL A 41 1.50 7.51 7.92
C VAL A 41 2.29 6.87 9.06
N GLY A 42 2.68 7.68 10.05
CA GLY A 42 3.36 7.21 11.26
C GLY A 42 4.84 6.86 11.10
N TRP A 43 5.44 7.23 9.96
CA TRP A 43 6.87 7.15 9.71
C TRP A 43 7.62 8.36 10.28
N GLN A 44 8.89 8.17 10.66
CA GLN A 44 9.73 9.26 11.17
C GLN A 44 10.34 10.09 10.05
N LYS A 45 9.98 11.38 9.98
CA LYS A 45 10.41 12.28 8.90
C LYS A 45 11.93 12.41 8.75
N SER A 46 12.65 12.50 9.87
CA SER A 46 14.11 12.61 9.90
C SER A 46 14.83 11.36 9.39
N GLU A 47 14.15 10.22 9.39
CA GLU A 47 14.73 8.91 9.07
C GLU A 47 14.18 8.31 7.77
N ARG A 48 13.48 9.13 6.97
CA ARG A 48 12.85 8.74 5.70
C ARG A 48 13.72 7.83 4.81
N GLY A 49 15.01 8.11 4.74
CA GLY A 49 15.95 7.36 3.89
C GLY A 49 16.18 5.91 4.30
N PHE A 50 15.73 5.50 5.49
CA PHE A 50 15.85 4.12 5.99
C PHE A 50 14.57 3.30 5.77
N TYR A 51 13.49 3.93 5.30
CA TYR A 51 12.23 3.26 5.06
C TYR A 51 12.07 2.84 3.60
N SER A 52 11.38 1.72 3.38
CA SER A 52 10.93 1.27 2.05
C SER A 52 9.53 0.68 2.15
N LEU A 53 8.68 0.99 1.15
CA LEU A 53 7.39 0.35 0.94
C LEU A 53 7.64 -0.90 0.11
N HIS A 54 7.18 -2.05 0.57
CA HIS A 54 7.15 -3.30 -0.18
C HIS A 54 5.71 -3.59 -0.55
N TYR A 55 5.48 -3.95 -1.81
CA TYR A 55 4.18 -4.44 -2.21
C TYR A 55 4.27 -5.71 -3.03
N LYS A 56 3.17 -6.47 -2.99
CA LYS A 56 2.96 -7.64 -3.83
C LYS A 56 1.51 -7.62 -4.30
N PHE A 57 1.35 -7.67 -5.62
CA PHE A 57 0.07 -7.68 -6.30
C PHE A 57 -0.14 -9.02 -7.01
N SER A 58 -1.25 -9.70 -6.73
CA SER A 58 -1.52 -11.04 -7.24
C SER A 58 -3.00 -11.30 -7.47
N LYS A 59 -3.35 -12.30 -8.28
CA LYS A 59 -4.76 -12.75 -8.41
C LYS A 59 -5.19 -13.45 -7.12
N ARG A 60 -6.36 -13.10 -6.56
CA ARG A 60 -6.82 -13.65 -5.27
C ARG A 60 -6.99 -15.18 -5.32
N GLU A 61 -7.56 -15.69 -6.40
CA GLU A 61 -7.88 -17.11 -6.55
C GLU A 61 -6.63 -18.01 -6.62
N LYS A 62 -5.48 -17.44 -6.98
CA LYS A 62 -4.21 -18.14 -7.17
C LYS A 62 -3.10 -17.30 -6.54
N SER A 63 -2.89 -17.49 -5.24
CA SER A 63 -1.84 -16.80 -4.46
C SER A 63 -0.41 -16.96 -5.00
N THR A 64 -0.20 -17.88 -5.94
CA THR A 64 1.06 -18.10 -6.66
C THR A 64 1.18 -17.31 -7.98
N ASN A 65 0.11 -16.69 -8.45
CA ASN A 65 0.12 -15.86 -9.67
C ASN A 65 0.40 -14.40 -9.30
N ILE A 66 1.66 -14.16 -8.96
CA ILE A 66 2.18 -12.82 -8.68
C ILE A 66 2.25 -12.06 -10.00
N ILE A 67 1.56 -10.93 -10.06
CA ILE A 67 1.54 -10.03 -11.21
C ILE A 67 2.69 -9.04 -11.08
N ASN A 68 2.85 -8.45 -9.90
CA ASN A 68 3.95 -7.55 -9.60
C ASN A 68 4.40 -7.69 -8.14
N SER A 69 5.68 -7.47 -7.87
CA SER A 69 6.22 -7.33 -6.52
C SER A 69 7.46 -6.44 -6.56
N GLU A 70 7.41 -5.33 -5.83
CA GLU A 70 8.48 -4.34 -5.81
C GLU A 70 8.71 -3.76 -4.42
N SER A 71 9.84 -3.06 -4.29
CA SER A 71 10.18 -2.27 -3.12
C SER A 71 10.52 -0.85 -3.56
N ILE A 72 9.83 0.13 -2.99
CA ILE A 72 9.97 1.55 -3.29
C ILE A 72 10.54 2.25 -2.05
N PRO A 73 11.78 2.75 -2.10
CA PRO A 73 12.35 3.58 -1.04
C PRO A 73 11.47 4.81 -0.76
N TYR A 74 11.24 5.12 0.51
CA TYR A 74 10.36 6.24 0.87
C TYR A 74 10.86 7.60 0.35
N ASN A 75 12.16 7.77 0.09
CA ASN A 75 12.72 8.98 -0.50
C ASN A 75 12.27 9.22 -1.96
N GLN A 76 11.71 8.21 -2.63
CA GLN A 76 11.15 8.31 -3.98
C GLN A 76 9.64 8.58 -3.98
N ILE A 77 8.94 8.26 -2.88
CA ILE A 77 7.49 8.44 -2.73
C ILE A 77 7.13 9.92 -2.54
N GLN A 78 6.02 10.40 -3.11
CA GLN A 78 5.61 11.81 -2.96
C GLN A 78 5.09 12.11 -1.56
N ILE A 79 5.29 13.34 -1.07
CA ILE A 79 4.65 13.83 0.17
C ILE A 79 3.51 14.77 -0.22
N ARG A 80 2.30 14.50 0.26
CA ARG A 80 1.09 15.33 0.10
C ARG A 80 0.47 15.52 1.48
N ASP A 81 0.35 16.77 1.94
CA ASP A 81 -0.20 17.11 3.27
C ASP A 81 0.40 16.28 4.42
N ASP A 82 1.74 16.16 4.46
CA ASP A 82 2.50 15.36 5.42
C ASP A 82 2.27 13.84 5.39
N VAL A 83 1.53 13.34 4.40
CA VAL A 83 1.32 11.91 4.13
C VAL A 83 2.19 11.49 2.96
N LEU A 84 2.86 10.33 3.06
CA LEU A 84 3.51 9.74 1.88
C LEU A 84 2.44 9.11 1.00
N THR A 85 2.44 9.44 -0.28
CA THR A 85 1.45 8.96 -1.26
C THR A 85 2.17 8.40 -2.47
N GLU A 86 1.92 7.12 -2.75
CA GLU A 86 2.41 6.40 -3.92
C GLU A 86 1.23 5.92 -4.75
N ASN A 87 1.24 6.14 -6.05
CA ASN A 87 0.16 5.68 -6.94
C ASN A 87 0.66 4.44 -7.68
N LEU A 88 0.09 3.29 -7.37
CA LEU A 88 0.39 2.04 -8.04
C LEU A 88 -0.56 1.85 -9.21
N PHE A 89 -0.03 1.64 -10.41
CA PHE A 89 -0.81 1.41 -11.61
C PHE A 89 -0.54 0.01 -12.15
N PHE A 90 -1.61 -0.73 -12.43
CA PHE A 90 -1.59 -2.08 -12.96
C PHE A 90 -2.45 -2.13 -14.20
N ASP A 91 -1.88 -2.60 -15.31
CA ASP A 91 -2.53 -2.77 -16.60
C ASP A 91 -2.50 -4.24 -17.06
N GLU A 92 -3.11 -4.51 -18.22
CA GLU A 92 -3.19 -5.84 -18.83
C GLU A 92 -3.81 -6.91 -17.91
N LEU A 93 -4.71 -6.49 -17.03
CA LEU A 93 -5.40 -7.35 -16.08
C LEU A 93 -6.57 -8.10 -16.74
N ASP A 94 -6.88 -9.30 -16.23
CA ASP A 94 -8.11 -10.00 -16.58
C ASP A 94 -9.31 -9.20 -16.07
N SER A 95 -10.36 -9.09 -16.88
CA SER A 95 -11.67 -8.53 -16.49
C SER A 95 -12.40 -9.42 -15.49
N LEU A 96 -13.34 -8.84 -14.72
CA LEU A 96 -14.14 -9.57 -13.72
C LEU A 96 -13.29 -10.39 -12.73
N THR A 97 -12.08 -9.91 -12.43
CA THR A 97 -11.12 -10.65 -11.63
C THR A 97 -10.80 -9.87 -10.36
N GLU A 98 -10.75 -10.58 -9.24
CA GLU A 98 -10.36 -10.02 -7.96
C GLU A 98 -8.86 -10.24 -7.71
N TYR A 99 -8.22 -9.17 -7.27
CA TYR A 99 -6.80 -9.07 -7.00
C TYR A 99 -6.56 -8.77 -5.53
N CYS A 100 -5.36 -9.13 -5.08
CA CYS A 100 -4.88 -8.96 -3.72
C CYS A 100 -3.63 -8.08 -3.76
N LEU A 101 -3.65 -6.98 -3.01
CA LEU A 101 -2.51 -6.12 -2.75
C LEU A 101 -2.05 -6.32 -1.30
N GLU A 102 -0.85 -6.86 -1.14
CA GLU A 102 -0.16 -6.99 0.14
C GLU A 102 0.83 -5.83 0.27
N LEU A 103 0.76 -5.08 1.38
CA LEU A 103 1.64 -3.95 1.69
C LEU A 103 2.41 -4.19 2.99
N GLN A 104 3.70 -3.88 2.96
CA GLN A 104 4.55 -3.84 4.15
C GLN A 104 5.50 -2.67 4.05
N SER A 105 5.92 -2.15 5.20
CA SER A 105 7.05 -1.23 5.23
C SER A 105 8.20 -1.83 6.02
N SER A 106 9.42 -1.58 5.57
CA SER A 106 10.62 -1.91 6.32
C SER A 106 11.27 -0.66 6.85
N TYR A 107 11.91 -0.79 8.01
CA TYR A 107 12.85 0.18 8.56
C TYR A 107 14.10 -0.60 9.01
N ARG A 108 15.23 -0.39 8.32
CA ARG A 108 16.45 -1.20 8.54
C ARG A 108 16.14 -2.71 8.44
N ASP A 109 16.29 -3.45 9.53
CA ASP A 109 16.08 -4.90 9.60
C ASP A 109 14.67 -5.30 10.07
N GLU A 110 13.81 -4.32 10.38
CA GLU A 110 12.47 -4.53 10.92
C GLU A 110 11.40 -4.28 9.85
N VAL A 111 10.28 -4.97 9.96
CA VAL A 111 9.15 -4.87 9.02
C VAL A 111 7.83 -4.73 9.76
N THR A 112 6.88 -4.00 9.17
CA THR A 112 5.50 -3.99 9.62
C THR A 112 4.84 -5.36 9.39
N ARG A 113 3.71 -5.56 10.06
CA ARG A 113 2.74 -6.58 9.61
C ARG A 113 2.30 -6.28 8.17
N THR A 114 1.92 -7.34 7.47
CA THR A 114 1.34 -7.24 6.12
C THR A 114 -0.09 -6.76 6.21
N ASP A 115 -0.36 -5.59 5.64
CA ASP A 115 -1.73 -5.13 5.39
C ASP A 115 -2.18 -5.70 4.05
N THR A 116 -3.44 -6.16 3.97
CA THR A 116 -3.97 -6.84 2.79
C THR A 116 -5.26 -6.17 2.32
N TYR A 117 -5.28 -5.81 1.04
CA TYR A 117 -6.41 -5.13 0.39
C TYR A 117 -6.86 -5.93 -0.84
N PHE A 118 -8.14 -5.82 -1.16
CA PHE A 118 -8.76 -6.51 -2.29
C PHE A 118 -9.38 -5.49 -3.24
N PHE A 119 -9.10 -5.67 -4.54
CA PHE A 119 -9.56 -4.80 -5.62
C PHE A 119 -10.02 -5.66 -6.78
N SER A 120 -10.96 -5.17 -7.59
CA SER A 120 -11.53 -5.95 -8.69
C SER A 120 -11.63 -5.14 -9.95
N THR A 121 -11.19 -5.71 -11.08
CA THR A 121 -11.53 -5.14 -12.39
C THR A 121 -13.03 -5.29 -12.63
N LYS A 122 -13.63 -4.31 -13.30
CA LYS A 122 -15.04 -4.34 -13.67
C LYS A 122 -15.28 -5.37 -14.78
N GLY A 123 -16.55 -5.75 -14.94
CA GLY A 123 -17.00 -6.52 -16.09
C GLY A 123 -17.60 -5.64 -17.15
N ASP A 124 -17.59 -6.13 -18.39
CA ASP A 124 -18.27 -5.49 -19.49
C ASP A 124 -19.79 -5.48 -19.22
N THR A 125 -20.35 -4.31 -18.93
CA THR A 125 -21.77 -4.14 -18.64
C THR A 125 -22.62 -4.04 -19.90
N THR A 126 -22.08 -4.19 -21.11
CA THR A 126 -22.84 -4.03 -22.36
C THR A 126 -23.87 -5.14 -22.65
N THR A 127 -24.11 -6.09 -21.75
CA THR A 127 -25.04 -7.22 -22.00
C THR A 127 -26.31 -7.24 -21.13
N ASN A 128 -26.73 -6.13 -20.49
CA ASN A 128 -27.94 -6.11 -19.64
C ASN A 128 -29.00 -5.03 -19.96
N GLU A 129 -29.06 -4.53 -21.20
CA GLU A 129 -30.15 -3.62 -21.65
C GLU A 129 -30.97 -4.19 -22.83
N MET A 130 -31.16 -5.51 -22.91
CA MET A 130 -32.16 -6.10 -23.82
C MET A 130 -32.77 -7.40 -23.25
N GLU A 131 -33.65 -7.27 -22.25
CA GLU A 131 -34.78 -8.20 -22.04
C GLU A 131 -36.04 -7.45 -21.62
#